data_AF-A0A1M6KGI3-F1
#
_entry.id   AF-A0A1M6KGI3-F1
#
_cell.length_a   1.000
_cell.length_b   1.000
_cell.length_c   1.000
_cell.angle_alpha   90.00
_cell.angle_beta   90.00
_cell.angle_gamma   90.00
#
_symmetry.space_group_name_H-M   'P 1'
#
loop_
_entity.id
_entity.type
_entity.pdbx_description
1 polymer ?
#
loop_
_entity_poly.entity_id
_entity_poly.type
_entity_poly.pdbx_seq_one_letter_code
_entity_poly.pdbx_strand_id
1 'polypeptide(L)'
;MDQPSSLVACQQGHTVEYPAALDAVANAGTDLAFCIACDCPQVHMVALYSGDRPRVVASGDADLHARFESTGWPERIHTDEAGPFFYRELEPLGLAQFLKE
;
A
#
# COMPACT_ATOMS: atom_id res chain seq x y z
N MET A 1 19.50 3.35 -9.78
CA MET A 1 18.45 2.33 -9.86
C MET A 1 18.23 1.86 -8.44
N ASP A 2 17.16 2.32 -7.80
CA ASP A 2 16.75 1.78 -6.52
C ASP A 2 16.07 0.44 -6.78
N GLN A 3 16.51 -0.60 -6.07
CA GLN A 3 15.85 -1.90 -6.12
C GLN A 3 14.45 -1.76 -5.53
N PRO A 4 13.43 -2.48 -6.04
CA PRO A 4 12.10 -2.44 -5.46
C PRO A 4 12.17 -2.87 -3.99
N SER A 5 11.34 -2.22 -3.17
CA SER A 5 11.15 -2.62 -1.79
C SER A 5 10.22 -3.81 -1.73
N SER A 6 10.32 -4.61 -0.67
CA SER A 6 9.50 -5.79 -0.50
C SER A 6 8.99 -5.93 0.93
N LEU A 7 7.81 -6.54 1.08
CA LEU A 7 7.27 -6.94 2.38
C LEU A 7 6.60 -8.30 2.32
N VAL A 8 6.57 -8.99 3.46
CA VAL A 8 5.77 -10.21 3.61
C VAL A 8 4.29 -9.80 3.68
N ALA A 9 3.52 -10.16 2.66
CA ALA A 9 2.12 -9.77 2.51
C ALA A 9 1.15 -10.65 3.30
N CYS A 10 1.50 -11.92 3.51
CA CYS A 10 0.60 -12.88 4.13
C CYS A 10 1.31 -13.90 5.03
N GLN A 11 0.54 -14.63 5.85
CA GLN A 11 1.07 -15.64 6.79
C GLN A 11 1.71 -16.85 6.10
N GLN A 12 1.47 -17.05 4.80
CA GLN A 12 2.13 -18.11 4.01
C GLN A 12 3.56 -17.74 3.63
N GLY A 13 4.01 -16.52 3.93
CA GLY A 13 5.36 -16.05 3.61
C GLY A 13 5.53 -15.45 2.22
N HIS A 14 4.43 -15.28 1.46
CA HIS A 14 4.51 -14.60 0.17
C HIS A 14 4.96 -13.15 0.36
N THR A 15 5.92 -12.77 -0.46
CA THR A 15 6.52 -11.44 -0.47
C THR A 15 6.01 -10.70 -1.69
N VAL A 16 5.64 -9.44 -1.50
CA VAL A 16 5.19 -8.56 -2.59
C VAL A 16 6.16 -7.40 -2.73
N GLU A 17 6.38 -6.98 -3.97
CA GLU A 17 7.30 -5.91 -4.33
C GLU A 17 6.53 -4.63 -4.66
N TYR A 18 7.12 -3.48 -4.30
CA TYR A 18 6.61 -2.16 -4.63
C TYR A 18 7.79 -1.18 -4.84
N PRO A 19 7.58 -0.04 -5.51
CA PRO A 19 8.70 0.86 -5.81
C PRO A 19 9.30 1.45 -4.53
N ALA A 20 10.61 1.32 -4.34
CA ALA A 20 11.31 1.85 -3.16
C ALA A 20 11.25 3.38 -3.03
N ALA A 21 10.92 4.08 -4.11
CA ALA A 21 10.62 5.51 -4.06
C ALA A 21 9.46 5.84 -3.11
N LEU A 22 8.52 4.91 -2.90
CA LEU A 22 7.41 5.11 -1.96
C LEU A 22 7.91 5.13 -0.51
N ASP A 23 8.92 4.34 -0.16
CA ASP A 23 9.56 4.44 1.17
C ASP A 23 10.21 5.81 1.36
N ALA A 24 10.83 6.37 0.32
CA ALA A 24 11.43 7.70 0.40
C ALA A 24 10.36 8.79 0.60
N VAL A 25 9.21 8.69 -0.09
CA VAL A 25 8.07 9.60 0.11
C VAL A 25 7.49 9.45 1.52
N ALA A 26 7.34 8.21 2.00
CA ALA A 26 6.87 7.96 3.36
C ALA A 26 7.80 8.55 4.42
N ASN A 27 9.10 8.29 4.28
CA ASN A 27 10.14 8.82 5.18
C ASN A 27 10.30 10.34 5.10
N ALA A 28 9.77 11.00 4.05
CA ALA A 28 9.70 12.46 3.96
C ALA A 28 8.52 13.06 4.75
N GLY A 29 7.69 12.25 5.41
CA GLY A 29 6.61 12.70 6.28
C GLY A 29 5.20 12.52 5.70
N THR A 30 5.04 11.74 4.63
CA THR A 30 3.73 11.51 3.99
C THR A 30 3.32 10.06 4.12
N ASP A 31 2.35 9.75 4.98
CA ASP A 31 1.85 8.39 5.10
C ASP A 31 1.15 7.96 3.79
N LEU A 32 1.40 6.74 3.32
CA LEU A 32 0.89 6.23 2.04
C LEU A 32 0.15 4.90 2.22
N ALA A 33 -0.81 4.63 1.35
CA ALA A 33 -1.40 3.31 1.22
C ALA A 33 -1.61 2.89 -0.23
N PHE A 34 -1.59 1.58 -0.45
CA PHE A 34 -1.89 0.97 -1.72
C PHE A 34 -2.39 -0.46 -1.53
N CYS A 35 -3.12 -0.96 -2.51
CA CYS A 35 -3.50 -2.36 -2.59
C CYS A 35 -2.52 -3.12 -3.47
N ILE A 36 -2.18 -4.34 -3.07
CA ILE A 36 -1.34 -5.24 -3.83
C ILE A 36 -1.94 -6.65 -3.82
N ALA A 37 -2.01 -7.25 -5.01
CA ALA A 37 -2.39 -8.65 -5.15
C ALA A 37 -1.23 -9.53 -4.68
N CYS A 38 -1.55 -10.57 -3.93
CA CYS A 38 -0.58 -11.61 -3.55
C CYS A 38 -0.73 -12.82 -4.46
N ASP A 39 0.20 -13.77 -4.38
CA ASP A 39 0.09 -15.07 -5.06
C ASP A 39 -1.02 -15.95 -4.46
N CYS A 40 -1.50 -15.62 -3.26
CA CYS A 40 -2.77 -16.15 -2.77
C CYS A 40 -3.93 -15.34 -3.39
N PRO A 41 -5.17 -15.87 -3.43
CA PRO A 41 -6.32 -15.18 -4.02
C PRO A 41 -6.80 -13.95 -3.21
N GLN A 42 -5.92 -13.33 -2.43
CA GLN A 42 -6.21 -12.20 -1.57
C GLN A 42 -5.54 -10.93 -2.09
N VAL A 43 -6.22 -9.81 -1.84
CA VAL A 43 -5.67 -8.46 -1.95
C VAL A 43 -5.25 -8.02 -0.56
N HIS A 44 -4.07 -7.41 -0.46
CA HIS A 44 -3.57 -6.83 0.77
C HIS A 44 -3.48 -5.31 0.63
N MET A 45 -4.00 -4.61 1.61
CA MET A 45 -3.77 -3.18 1.75
C MET A 45 -2.52 -2.97 2.59
N VAL A 46 -1.54 -2.28 2.01
CA VAL A 46 -0.28 -1.92 2.65
C VAL A 46 -0.35 -0.45 3.05
N ALA A 47 0.14 -0.15 4.26
CA ALA A 47 0.39 1.21 4.71
C ALA A 47 1.88 1.42 4.96
N LEU A 48 2.39 2.54 4.46
CA LEU A 48 3.72 3.07 4.73
C LEU A 48 3.54 4.28 5.65
N TYR A 49 4.11 4.21 6.86
CA TYR A 49 4.09 5.35 7.78
C TYR A 49 5.45 6.00 7.83
N SER A 50 5.46 7.31 8.00
CA SER A 50 6.69 8.07 8.19
C SER A 50 7.48 7.55 9.39
N GLY A 51 8.68 7.02 9.15
CA GLY A 51 9.58 6.52 10.18
C GLY A 51 9.22 5.15 10.77
N ASP A 52 8.26 4.43 10.19
CA ASP A 52 7.94 3.05 10.54
C ASP A 52 8.18 2.11 9.35
N ARG A 53 8.10 0.80 9.60
CA ARG A 53 8.18 -0.20 8.54
C ARG A 53 6.85 -0.34 7.80
N PRO A 54 6.89 -0.64 6.50
CA PRO A 54 5.72 -1.06 5.73
C PRO A 54 4.97 -2.19 6.44
N ARG A 55 3.64 -2.10 6.49
CA ARG A 55 2.81 -3.17 7.06
C ARG A 55 1.52 -3.37 6.29
N VAL A 56 1.08 -4.62 6.23
CA VAL A 56 -0.27 -4.96 5.80
C VAL A 56 -1.23 -4.55 6.91
N VAL A 57 -2.20 -3.69 6.58
CA VAL A 57 -3.22 -3.20 7.52
C VAL A 57 -4.57 -3.87 7.33
N ALA A 58 -4.85 -4.38 6.14
CA ALA A 58 -6.03 -5.18 5.84
C ALA A 58 -5.71 -6.23 4.78
N SER A 59 -6.44 -7.35 4.81
CA SER A 59 -6.36 -8.41 3.81
C SER A 59 -7.78 -8.86 3.48
N GLY A 60 -8.08 -9.02 2.20
CA GLY A 60 -9.43 -9.30 1.73
C GLY A 60 -9.41 -9.78 0.29
N ASP A 61 -10.50 -9.55 -0.42
CA ASP A 61 -10.65 -9.91 -1.83
C ASP A 61 -10.88 -8.65 -2.69
N ALA A 62 -11.60 -8.78 -3.80
CA ALA A 62 -11.97 -7.68 -4.66
C ALA A 62 -12.80 -6.59 -3.97
N ASP A 63 -13.55 -6.92 -2.91
CA ASP A 63 -14.31 -5.94 -2.11
C ASP A 63 -13.38 -4.97 -1.38
N LEU A 64 -12.28 -5.48 -0.79
CA LEU A 64 -11.27 -4.63 -0.14
C LEU A 64 -10.68 -3.63 -1.13
N HIS A 65 -10.36 -4.10 -2.33
CA HIS A 65 -9.85 -3.24 -3.39
C HIS A 65 -10.89 -2.18 -3.80
N ALA A 66 -12.14 -2.58 -4.03
CA ALA A 66 -13.21 -1.65 -4.40
C ALA A 66 -13.48 -0.59 -3.32
N ARG A 67 -13.43 -0.98 -2.05
CA ARG A 67 -13.53 -0.06 -0.91
C ARG A 67 -12.37 0.92 -0.88
N PHE A 68 -11.13 0.44 -1.06
CA PHE A 68 -9.95 1.30 -1.13
C PHE A 68 -10.05 2.31 -2.28
N GLU A 69 -10.48 1.87 -3.45
CA GLU A 69 -10.67 2.72 -4.62
C GLU A 69 -11.80 3.76 -4.45
N SER A 70 -12.78 3.44 -3.61
CA SER A 70 -13.87 4.34 -3.24
C SER A 70 -13.50 5.34 -2.15
N THR A 71 -12.28 5.28 -1.61
CA THR A 71 -11.82 6.29 -0.63
C THR A 71 -11.69 7.67 -1.29
N GLY A 72 -11.96 8.71 -0.51
CA GLY A 72 -11.71 10.10 -0.91
C GLY A 72 -10.24 10.53 -0.77
N TRP A 73 -9.33 9.60 -0.47
CA TRP A 73 -7.93 9.93 -0.23
C TRP A 73 -7.23 10.36 -1.53
N PRO A 74 -6.31 11.35 -1.47
CA PRO A 74 -5.61 11.83 -2.65
C PRO A 74 -4.86 10.70 -3.36
N GLU A 75 -5.21 10.45 -4.61
CA GLU A 75 -4.52 9.50 -5.47
C GLU A 75 -3.25 10.13 -6.07
N ARG A 76 -2.19 9.32 -6.13
CA ARG A 76 -0.90 9.63 -6.74
C ARG A 76 -0.44 8.44 -7.57
N ILE A 77 0.42 8.74 -8.54
CA ILE A 77 1.01 7.75 -9.44
C ILE A 77 2.52 7.93 -9.38
N HIS A 78 3.22 6.84 -9.07
CA HIS A 78 4.65 6.72 -9.30
C HIS A 78 4.85 6.07 -10.68
N THR A 79 5.86 6.48 -11.44
CA THR A 79 6.15 5.87 -12.73
C THR A 79 7.64 5.69 -12.89
N ASP A 80 8.04 4.45 -13.10
CA ASP A 80 9.42 4.03 -13.33
C ASP A 80 9.51 3.04 -14.51
N GLU A 81 10.63 2.32 -14.62
CA GLU A 81 10.85 1.33 -15.67
C GLU A 81 9.92 0.11 -15.58
N ALA A 82 9.35 -0.18 -14.40
CA ALA A 82 8.37 -1.24 -14.19
C ALA A 82 6.94 -0.80 -14.57
N GLY A 83 6.72 0.51 -14.76
CA GLY A 83 5.46 1.09 -15.20
C GLY A 83 4.81 1.97 -14.12
N PRO A 84 3.52 2.33 -14.31
CA PRO A 84 2.80 3.13 -13.34
C PRO A 84 2.41 2.30 -12.11
N PHE A 85 2.65 2.84 -10.93
CA PHE A 85 2.22 2.32 -9.63
C PHE A 85 1.32 3.33 -8.94
N PHE A 86 0.09 2.92 -8.63
CA PHE A 86 -0.93 3.76 -8.03
C PHE A 86 -0.89 3.62 -6.51
N TYR A 87 -0.94 4.75 -5.81
CA TYR A 87 -0.99 4.80 -4.36
C TYR A 87 -1.81 6.01 -3.90
N ARG A 88 -2.19 6.03 -2.63
CA ARG A 88 -2.94 7.13 -2.03
C ARG A 88 -2.19 7.70 -0.83
N GLU A 89 -2.28 9.01 -0.67
CA GLU A 89 -1.81 9.71 0.54
C GLU A 89 -2.81 9.41 1.66
N LEU A 90 -2.35 8.79 2.75
CA LEU A 90 -3.19 8.42 3.87
C LEU A 90 -3.58 9.65 4.69
N GLU A 91 -4.87 9.73 5.01
CA GLU A 91 -5.33 10.54 6.13
C GLU A 91 -5.43 9.65 7.38
N PRO A 92 -4.71 9.94 8.49
CA PRO A 92 -4.66 9.05 9.66
C PRO A 92 -6.02 8.70 10.25
N LEU A 93 -6.95 9.66 10.27
CA LEU A 93 -8.33 9.44 10.72
C LEU A 93 -9.14 8.60 9.71
N GLY A 94 -8.87 8.80 8.42
CA GLY A 94 -9.49 8.04 7.34
C GLY A 94 -9.15 6.56 7.43
N LEU A 95 -7.88 6.20 7.69
CA LEU A 95 -7.48 4.80 7.82
C LEU A 95 -8.18 4.10 8.99
N ALA A 96 -8.23 4.75 10.15
CA ALA A 96 -8.89 4.17 11.31
C ALA A 96 -10.40 3.97 11.08
N GLN A 97 -11.04 4.82 10.26
CA GLN A 97 -12.42 4.64 9.84
C GLN A 97 -12.56 3.48 8.85
N PHE A 98 -11.72 3.45 7.82
CA PHE A 98 -11.69 2.39 6.81
C PHE A 98 -11.58 0.99 7.42
N LEU A 99 -10.71 0.83 8.42
CA LEU A 99 -10.47 -0.47 9.07
C LEU A 99 -11.61 -0.92 10.03
N LYS A 100 -12.58 -0.06 10.33
CA LYS A 100 -13.75 -0.40 11.17
C LYS A 100 -14.97 -0.85 10.38
N GLU A 101 -15.01 -0.56 9.09
CA GLU A 101 -16.06 -0.97 8.16
C GLU A 101 -15.87 -2.41 7.69
#